data_AF-A0A522SEY0-F1
#
_entry.id   AF-A0A522SEY0-F1
#
_cell.length_a   1.000
_cell.length_b   1.000
_cell.length_c   1.000
_cell.angle_alpha   90.00
_cell.angle_beta   90.00
_cell.angle_gamma   90.00
#
_symmetry.space_group_name_H-M   'P 1'
#
loop_
_entity.id
_entity.type
_entity.pdbx_description
1 polymer ?
#
loop_
_entity_poly.entity_id
_entity_poly.type
_entity_poly.pdbx_seq_one_letter_code
_entity_poly.pdbx_strand_id
1 'polypeptide(L)'
;MVTGRPQTVFARDAIDLAMLDLPPRQLAPALDKAVTAYGMAVVDDLHAALRRLREHPDWLQRCMHALSIHMPVAVMQESPQQSGRRLTAAAVHLRGR
;
A
#
# COMPACT_ATOMS: atom_id res chain seq x y z
N MET A 1 -16.36 -20.43 -9.39
CA MET A 1 -16.52 -19.83 -8.06
C MET A 1 -15.15 -19.65 -7.44
N VAL A 2 -14.59 -18.43 -7.44
CA VAL A 2 -13.34 -18.14 -6.71
C VAL A 2 -13.75 -17.57 -5.36
N THR A 3 -13.75 -18.43 -4.35
CA THR A 3 -13.84 -18.03 -2.94
C THR A 3 -12.42 -17.74 -2.45
N GLY A 4 -12.02 -16.46 -2.46
CA GLY A 4 -10.76 -15.98 -1.90
C GLY A 4 -11.03 -14.99 -0.77
N ARG A 5 -10.47 -15.25 0.41
CA ARG A 5 -10.54 -14.52 1.70
C ARG A 5 -10.15 -13.01 1.60
N PRO A 6 -10.35 -12.18 2.65
CA PRO A 6 -10.65 -10.76 2.51
C PRO A 6 -9.46 -9.96 2.00
N GLN A 7 -9.38 -9.82 0.68
CA GLN A 7 -8.49 -8.87 0.01
C GLN A 7 -8.75 -7.43 0.48
N THR A 8 -9.89 -7.17 1.12
CA THR A 8 -10.31 -5.86 1.59
C THR A 8 -9.40 -5.29 2.68
N VAL A 9 -8.82 -6.11 3.57
CA VAL A 9 -7.97 -5.59 4.66
C VAL A 9 -6.62 -5.13 4.13
N PHE A 10 -5.92 -5.97 3.35
CA PHE A 10 -4.67 -5.57 2.69
C PHE A 10 -4.87 -4.46 1.65
N ALA A 11 -5.98 -4.48 0.91
CA ALA A 11 -6.31 -3.39 -0.01
C ALA A 11 -6.59 -2.09 0.74
N ARG A 12 -7.25 -2.16 1.90
CA ARG A 12 -7.48 -1.00 2.76
C ARG A 12 -6.16 -0.43 3.25
N ASP A 13 -5.27 -1.23 3.82
CA ASP A 13 -3.97 -0.74 4.32
C ASP A 13 -3.14 -0.10 3.21
N ALA A 14 -3.15 -0.69 2.00
CA ALA A 14 -2.43 -0.15 0.85
C ALA A 14 -3.08 1.13 0.29
N ILE A 15 -4.42 1.22 0.29
CA ILE A 15 -5.17 2.43 -0.09
C ILE A 15 -4.95 3.53 0.97
N ASP A 16 -5.01 3.21 2.25
CA ASP A 16 -4.76 4.14 3.35
C ASP A 16 -3.33 4.67 3.28
N LEU A 17 -2.34 3.80 3.05
CA LEU A 17 -0.96 4.21 2.80
C LEU A 17 -0.84 5.13 1.58
N ALA A 18 -1.57 4.82 0.51
CA ALA A 18 -1.60 5.64 -0.70
C ALA A 18 -2.23 7.02 -0.45
N MET A 19 -3.29 7.09 0.35
CA MET A 19 -3.98 8.34 0.67
C MET A 19 -3.27 9.20 1.70
N LEU A 20 -2.62 8.60 2.70
CA LEU A 20 -1.89 9.34 3.73
C LEU A 20 -0.72 10.14 3.15
N ASP A 21 -0.25 9.78 1.95
CA ASP A 21 0.85 10.44 1.23
C ASP A 21 2.02 10.80 2.16
N LEU A 22 2.46 9.83 2.96
CA LEU A 22 3.49 10.05 3.98
C LEU A 22 4.88 10.21 3.34
N PRO A 23 5.71 11.19 3.74
CA PRO A 23 7.09 11.28 3.29
C PRO A 23 7.92 10.12 3.86
N PRO A 24 9.03 9.70 3.19
CA PRO A 24 9.82 8.54 3.61
C PRO A 24 10.30 8.57 5.07
N ARG A 25 10.61 9.76 5.60
CA ARG A 25 11.04 9.93 7.01
C ARG A 25 9.94 9.58 8.02
N GLN A 26 8.68 9.81 7.69
CA GLN A 26 7.54 9.45 8.55
C GLN A 26 7.11 7.99 8.33
N LEU A 27 7.37 7.44 7.15
CA LEU A 27 7.10 6.03 6.84
C LEU A 27 8.12 5.08 7.49
N ALA A 28 9.39 5.49 7.58
CA ALA A 28 10.45 4.64 8.09
C ALA A 28 10.20 4.05 9.49
N PRO A 29 9.73 4.81 10.52
CA PRO A 29 9.42 4.24 11.83
C PRO A 29 8.25 3.25 11.81
N ALA A 30 7.25 3.46 10.96
CA ALA A 30 6.12 2.53 10.82
C ALA A 30 6.58 1.23 10.14
N LEU A 31 7.42 1.35 9.11
CA LEU A 31 8.00 0.23 8.41
C LEU A 31 8.96 -0.58 9.30
N ASP A 32 9.74 0.09 10.16
CA ASP A 32 10.63 -0.54 11.13
C ASP A 32 9.86 -1.44 12.10
N LYS A 33 8.72 -0.96 12.61
CA LYS A 33 7.83 -1.74 13.47
C LYS A 33 7.28 -2.97 12.75
N ALA A 34 6.85 -2.80 11.50
CA ALA A 34 6.33 -3.91 10.70
C ALA A 34 7.41 -4.95 10.40
N VAL A 35 8.62 -4.52 10.03
CA VAL A 35 9.77 -5.41 9.78
C VAL A 35 10.20 -6.11 11.06
N THR A 36 10.20 -5.44 12.20
CA THR A 36 10.52 -6.05 13.50
C THR A 36 9.54 -7.17 13.86
N ALA A 37 8.24 -6.98 13.57
CA ALA A 37 7.20 -7.95 13.91
C ALA A 37 7.09 -9.11 12.90
N TYR A 38 7.30 -8.84 11.61
CA TYR A 38 6.95 -9.76 10.51
C TYR A 38 8.12 -10.09 9.56
N GLY A 39 9.29 -9.50 9.78
CA GLY A 39 10.45 -9.63 8.92
C GLY A 39 10.38 -8.78 7.65
N MET A 40 11.44 -8.85 6.84
CA MET A 40 11.57 -8.04 5.61
C MET A 40 10.53 -8.37 4.53
N ALA A 41 9.92 -9.56 4.57
CA ALA A 41 8.90 -9.98 3.61
C ALA A 41 7.69 -9.03 3.58
N VAL A 42 7.39 -8.34 4.68
CA VAL A 42 6.31 -7.35 4.75
C VAL A 42 6.51 -6.19 3.75
N VAL A 43 7.76 -5.85 3.44
CA VAL A 43 8.08 -4.79 2.47
C VAL A 43 7.71 -5.24 1.06
N ASP A 44 8.05 -6.49 0.72
CA ASP A 44 7.76 -7.08 -0.59
C ASP A 44 6.24 -7.26 -0.78
N ASP A 45 5.54 -7.69 0.26
CA ASP A 45 4.08 -7.84 0.26
C ASP A 45 3.37 -6.48 0.09
N LEU A 46 3.85 -5.43 0.77
CA LEU A 46 3.33 -4.07 0.60
C LEU A 46 3.56 -3.55 -0.83
N HIS A 47 4.75 -3.77 -1.41
CA HIS A 47 5.01 -3.43 -2.81
C HIS A 47 4.09 -4.19 -3.76
N ALA A 48 3.88 -5.49 -3.52
CA ALA A 48 2.98 -6.30 -4.32
C ALA A 48 1.52 -5.82 -4.23
N ALA A 49 1.06 -5.41 -3.05
CA ALA A 49 -0.28 -4.86 -2.84
C ALA A 49 -0.48 -3.54 -3.59
N LEU A 50 0.45 -2.58 -3.44
CA LEU A 50 0.41 -1.30 -4.15
C LEU A 50 0.46 -1.49 -5.68
N ARG A 51 1.29 -2.43 -6.15
CA ARG A 51 1.37 -2.77 -7.58
C ARG A 51 0.04 -3.33 -8.11
N ARG A 52 -0.59 -4.26 -7.38
CA ARG A 52 -1.90 -4.81 -7.77
C ARG A 52 -3.00 -3.75 -7.83
N LEU A 53 -3.02 -2.79 -6.90
CA LEU A 53 -4.00 -1.70 -6.92
C LEU A 53 -3.89 -0.86 -8.21
N ARG A 54 -2.67 -0.65 -8.69
CA ARG A 54 -2.41 0.06 -9.96
C ARG A 54 -2.77 -0.76 -11.19
N GLU A 55 -2.44 -2.05 -11.19
CA GLU A 55 -2.63 -2.94 -12.36
C GLU A 55 -4.08 -3.37 -12.57
N HIS A 56 -4.93 -3.24 -11.54
CA HIS A 56 -6.32 -3.68 -11.56
C HIS A 56 -7.30 -2.56 -11.15
N PRO A 57 -7.60 -1.61 -12.05
CA PRO A 57 -8.45 -0.46 -11.75
C PRO A 57 -9.88 -0.84 -11.36
N ASP A 58 -10.43 -1.93 -11.90
CA ASP A 58 -11.74 -2.44 -11.49
C ASP A 58 -11.74 -2.95 -10.04
N TRP A 59 -10.64 -3.57 -9.62
CA TRP A 59 -10.47 -4.03 -8.24
C TRP A 59 -10.31 -2.84 -7.29
N LEU A 60 -9.55 -1.83 -7.72
CA LEU A 60 -9.40 -0.57 -7.01
C LEU A 60 -10.75 0.10 -6.75
N GLN A 61 -11.60 0.21 -7.78
CA GLN A 61 -12.93 0.79 -7.67
C GLN A 61 -13.83 -0.01 -6.71
N ARG A 62 -13.76 -1.34 -6.73
CA ARG A 62 -14.48 -2.19 -5.77
C ARG A 62 -14.03 -1.96 -4.34
N CYS A 63 -12.71 -1.80 -4.12
CA CYS A 63 -12.17 -1.50 -2.79
C CYS A 63 -12.59 -0.10 -2.31
N MET A 64 -12.55 0.91 -3.19
CA MET A 64 -13.06 2.25 -2.89
C MET A 64 -14.53 2.22 -2.47
N HIS A 65 -15.36 1.50 -3.23
CA HIS A 65 -16.78 1.36 -2.93
C HIS A 65 -17.01 0.66 -1.58
N ALA A 66 -16.31 -0.45 -1.33
CA ALA A 66 -16.39 -1.18 -0.07
C ALA A 66 -15.93 -0.36 1.15
N LEU A 67 -15.03 0.60 0.94
CA LEU A 67 -14.52 1.52 1.96
C LEU A 67 -15.25 2.88 1.98
N SER A 68 -16.29 3.06 1.16
CA SER A 68 -17.04 4.31 1.03
C SER A 68 -16.17 5.54 0.72
N ILE A 69 -15.14 5.35 -0.11
CA ILE A 69 -14.25 6.41 -0.60
C ILE A 69 -14.87 7.05 -1.83
N HIS A 70 -15.15 8.35 -1.75
CA HIS A 70 -15.76 9.13 -2.82
C HIS A 70 -14.73 10.12 -3.42
N MET A 71 -13.85 9.61 -4.29
CA MET A 71 -12.92 10.43 -5.07
C MET A 71 -12.75 9.84 -6.48
N PRO A 72 -12.25 10.60 -7.47
CA PRO A 72 -12.03 10.07 -8.81
C PRO A 72 -11.02 8.92 -8.80
N VAL A 73 -11.38 7.79 -9.40
CA VAL A 73 -10.51 6.60 -9.50
C VAL A 73 -9.18 6.96 -10.18
N ALA A 74 -9.18 7.85 -11.17
CA ALA A 74 -7.98 8.31 -11.86
C ALA A 74 -6.95 8.95 -10.91
N VAL A 75 -7.41 9.77 -9.95
CA VAL A 75 -6.51 10.38 -8.93
C VAL A 75 -5.94 9.29 -8.03
N MET A 76 -6.77 8.31 -7.67
CA MET A 76 -6.34 7.24 -6.77
C MET A 76 -5.49 6.17 -7.46
N GLN A 77 -5.42 6.12 -8.79
CA GLN A 77 -4.49 5.25 -9.52
C GLN A 77 -3.03 5.73 -9.43
N GLU A 78 -2.81 7.04 -9.27
CA GLU A 78 -1.46 7.62 -9.19
C GLU A 78 -0.85 7.48 -7.78
N SER A 79 -1.66 7.56 -6.73
CA SER A 79 -1.22 7.54 -5.33
C SER A 79 -0.46 6.25 -4.91
N PRO A 80 -0.86 5.04 -5.34
CA PRO A 80 -0.11 3.82 -5.05
C PRO A 80 1.30 3.81 -5.65
N GLN A 81 1.51 4.43 -6.82
CA GLN A 81 2.82 4.52 -7.44
C GLN A 81 3.76 5.46 -6.67
N GLN A 82 3.24 6.62 -6.24
CA GLN A 82 3.98 7.55 -5.39
C GLN A 82 4.41 6.85 -4.09
N SER A 83 3.49 6.10 -3.48
CA SER A 83 3.71 5.40 -2.21
C SER A 83 4.71 4.26 -2.34
N GLY A 84 4.68 3.51 -3.45
CA GLY A 84 5.68 2.47 -3.72
C GLY A 84 7.11 3.03 -3.79
N ARG A 85 7.30 4.21 -4.40
CA ARG A 85 8.61 4.90 -4.45
C ARG A 85 9.08 5.32 -3.06
N ARG A 86 8.17 5.84 -2.24
CA ARG A 86 8.48 6.27 -0.86
C ARG A 86 8.77 5.08 0.05
N LEU A 87 8.09 3.96 -0.15
CA LEU A 87 8.36 2.71 0.53
C LEU A 87 9.77 2.20 0.21
N THR A 88 10.19 2.25 -1.06
CA THR A 88 11.57 1.91 -1.44
C THR A 88 12.59 2.82 -0.74
N ALA A 89 12.35 4.13 -0.74
CA ALA A 89 13.24 5.09 -0.07
C ALA A 89 13.32 4.86 1.45
N ALA A 90 12.19 4.54 2.10
CA ALA A 90 12.15 4.21 3.51
C ALA A 90 12.85 2.88 3.82
N ALA A 91 12.69 1.86 2.97
CA ALA A 91 13.33 0.56 3.13
C ALA A 91 14.87 0.63 2.97
N VAL A 92 15.37 1.51 2.08
CA VAL A 92 16.82 1.79 1.96
C VAL A 92 17.37 2.35 3.27
N HIS A 93 16.62 3.22 3.94
CA HIS A 93 17.01 3.77 5.24
C HIS A 93 17.08 2.68 6.33
N LEU A 94 16.19 1.69 6.29
CA LEU A 94 16.21 0.58 7.26
C LEU A 94 17.38 -0.38 7.05
N ARG A 95 17.78 -0.64 5.80
CA ARG A 95 18.90 -1.55 5.47
C ARG A 95 20.28 -0.97 5.76
N GLY A 96 20.38 0.35 5.94
CA GLY A 96 21.64 1.05 6.23
C GLY A 96 21.90 1.34 7.71
N ARG A 97 21.06 0.83 8.63
CA ARG A 97 21.24 0.95 10.08
C ARG A 97 21.92 -0.29 10.67
#